data_AF-A0A8T5I9J2-F1
#
_entry.id   AF-A0A8T5I9J2-F1
#
_cell.length_a   1.000
_cell.length_b   1.000
_cell.length_c   1.000
_cell.angle_alpha   90.00
_cell.angle_beta   90.00
_cell.angle_gamma   90.00
#
_symmetry.space_group_name_H-M   'P 1'
#
loop_
_entity.id
_entity.type
_entity.pdbx_description
1 polymer ?
#
loop_
_entity_poly.entity_id
_entity_poly.type
_entity_poly.pdbx_seq_one_letter_code
_entity_poly.pdbx_strand_id
1 'polypeptide(L)'
;MVDDVSNVSIEATPVLKKGKLMVNIPKVISEFENAMHRFPVKKVLYRAVFRGKGLEFDSYRGFEKGDNAELIDWKASLRSNNLLIKKYIEERNLGVYFLVDVSNSMLFGSGNKLKAEYAAELIAALSHLIIGAGDQVGLIMFSDKI
;
A
#
# COMPACT_ATOMS: atom_id res chain seq x y z
N MET A 1 -5.48 12.85 18.02
CA MET A 1 -6.02 13.99 17.25
C MET A 1 -5.27 13.93 15.94
N VAL A 2 -5.93 13.42 14.90
CA VAL A 2 -5.30 13.06 13.62
C VAL A 2 -5.22 14.34 12.80
N ASP A 3 -4.00 14.84 12.61
CA ASP A 3 -3.77 16.03 11.80
C ASP A 3 -3.89 15.70 10.31
N ASP A 4 -4.57 16.63 9.66
CA ASP A 4 -5.04 16.69 8.29
C ASP A 4 -3.91 16.55 7.25
N VAL A 5 -3.96 15.50 6.43
CA VAL A 5 -2.96 15.18 5.38
C VAL A 5 -3.21 15.99 4.09
N SER A 6 -3.87 17.14 4.19
CA SER A 6 -4.36 17.92 3.06
C SER A 6 -3.31 18.77 2.33
N ASN A 7 -2.04 18.77 2.74
CA ASN A 7 -1.00 19.59 2.13
C ASN A 7 0.23 18.79 1.69
N VAL A 8 0.21 18.32 0.43
CA VAL A 8 1.42 18.02 -0.33
C VAL A 8 1.58 19.11 -1.39
N SER A 9 2.39 20.11 -1.08
CA SER A 9 2.75 21.22 -1.97
C SER A 9 3.82 20.75 -2.96
N ILE A 10 3.43 20.48 -4.21
CA ILE A 10 4.38 20.20 -5.31
C ILE A 10 4.64 21.53 -6.03
N GLU A 11 5.75 22.20 -5.72
CA GLU A 11 6.26 23.31 -6.53
C GLU A 11 6.94 22.75 -7.79
N ALA A 12 6.24 22.81 -8.93
CA ALA A 12 6.81 22.55 -10.24
C ALA A 12 6.87 23.86 -11.05
N THR A 13 8.07 24.42 -11.21
CA THR A 13 8.36 25.58 -12.08
C THR A 13 8.24 25.24 -13.58
N PRO A 14 7.94 26.22 -14.45
CA PRO A 14 6.91 26.05 -15.47
C PRO A 14 7.44 25.90 -16.90
N VAL A 15 7.01 24.84 -17.60
CA VAL A 15 6.89 24.84 -19.07
C VAL A 15 5.57 24.18 -19.45
N LEU A 16 4.45 24.84 -19.11
CA LEU A 16 3.11 24.44 -19.54
C LEU A 16 2.51 25.55 -20.41
N LYS A 17 2.38 25.27 -21.72
CA LYS A 17 1.34 25.95 -22.51
C LYS A 17 0.01 25.61 -21.85
N LYS A 18 -0.75 26.64 -21.42
CA LYS A 18 -2.15 26.57 -20.97
C LYS A 18 -2.86 25.29 -21.47
N GLY A 19 -3.01 24.28 -20.62
CA GLY A 19 -3.54 22.97 -21.03
C GLY A 19 -3.52 21.99 -19.86
N LYS A 20 -4.56 22.09 -19.03
CA LYS A 20 -4.83 21.27 -17.85
C LYS A 20 -4.73 19.77 -18.17
N LEU A 21 -3.97 18.99 -17.38
CA LEU A 21 -4.04 17.52 -17.39
C LEU A 21 -5.49 17.09 -17.13
N MET A 22 -6.05 16.25 -17.99
CA MET A 22 -7.43 15.74 -17.87
C MET A 22 -7.46 14.46 -17.04
N VAL A 23 -7.02 14.55 -15.78
CA VAL A 23 -7.08 13.45 -14.81
C VAL A 23 -8.25 13.69 -13.86
N ASN A 24 -9.15 12.71 -13.73
CA ASN A 24 -10.25 12.76 -12.77
C ASN A 24 -10.02 11.70 -11.69
N ILE A 25 -9.25 12.06 -10.66
CA ILE A 25 -8.86 11.16 -9.58
C ILE A 25 -10.08 10.52 -8.88
N PRO A 26 -11.12 11.27 -8.46
CA PRO A 26 -12.30 10.67 -7.82
C PRO A 26 -13.04 9.65 -8.71
N LYS A 27 -13.15 9.95 -10.01
CA LYS A 27 -13.77 9.03 -10.96
C LYS A 27 -12.95 7.74 -11.10
N VAL A 28 -11.63 7.86 -11.20
CA VAL A 28 -10.74 6.70 -11.32
C VAL A 28 -10.77 5.84 -10.06
N ILE A 29 -10.76 6.45 -8.88
CA ILE A 29 -10.87 5.72 -7.61
C ILE A 29 -12.20 4.97 -7.55
N SER A 30 -13.33 5.61 -7.87
CA SER A 30 -14.63 4.95 -7.84
C SER A 30 -14.79 3.86 -8.91
N GLU A 31 -14.28 4.06 -10.13
CA GLU A 31 -14.20 3.02 -11.17
C GLU A 31 -13.33 1.84 -10.72
N PHE A 32 -12.22 2.13 -10.06
CA PHE A 32 -11.29 1.13 -9.55
C PHE A 32 -11.86 0.33 -8.37
N GLU A 33 -12.52 1.00 -7.42
CA GLU A 33 -13.24 0.35 -6.32
C GLU A 33 -14.32 -0.59 -6.85
N ASN A 34 -15.12 -0.13 -7.81
CA ASN A 34 -16.14 -0.96 -8.48
C ASN A 34 -15.52 -2.16 -9.21
N ALA A 35 -14.38 -1.97 -9.88
CA ALA A 35 -13.65 -3.05 -10.52
C ALA A 35 -13.10 -4.07 -9.50
N MET A 36 -12.55 -3.60 -8.38
CA MET A 36 -12.07 -4.47 -7.30
C MET A 36 -13.19 -5.23 -6.62
N HIS A 37 -14.38 -4.64 -6.43
CA HIS A 37 -15.52 -5.40 -5.90
C HIS A 37 -15.88 -6.61 -6.76
N ARG A 38 -15.59 -6.57 -8.07
CA ARG A 38 -15.81 -7.66 -9.01
C ARG A 38 -14.70 -8.72 -9.00
N PHE A 39 -13.51 -8.40 -8.52
CA PHE A 39 -12.37 -9.30 -8.46
C PHE A 39 -11.92 -9.51 -7.00
N PRO A 40 -12.02 -10.72 -6.43
CA PRO A 40 -11.47 -10.96 -5.09
C PRO A 40 -9.94 -10.90 -5.14
N VAL A 41 -9.35 -9.70 -4.98
CA VAL A 41 -7.88 -9.45 -4.93
C VAL A 41 -7.25 -10.00 -3.64
N LYS A 42 -7.89 -10.98 -3.01
CA LYS A 42 -7.67 -11.46 -1.64
C LYS A 42 -6.29 -12.11 -1.40
N LYS A 43 -5.36 -12.08 -2.35
CA LYS A 43 -4.20 -13.00 -2.36
C LYS A 43 -2.85 -12.49 -2.88
N VAL A 44 -2.75 -11.38 -3.60
CA VAL A 44 -1.45 -11.00 -4.22
C VAL A 44 -0.46 -10.43 -3.20
N LEU A 45 -0.94 -9.77 -2.13
CA LEU A 45 -0.08 -9.23 -1.07
C LEU A 45 0.28 -10.23 0.05
N TYR A 46 -0.32 -11.43 0.06
CA TYR A 46 -0.23 -12.36 1.19
C TYR A 46 1.17 -12.99 1.38
N ARG A 47 2.14 -12.78 0.48
CA ARG A 47 3.37 -13.60 0.43
C ARG A 47 4.67 -12.93 0.01
N ALA A 48 4.72 -11.62 -0.26
CA ALA A 48 5.83 -11.12 -1.08
C ALA A 48 7.20 -11.09 -0.38
N VAL A 49 7.37 -10.64 0.87
CA VAL A 49 8.68 -10.77 1.54
C VAL A 49 8.51 -10.83 3.06
N PHE A 50 8.76 -11.99 3.66
CA PHE A 50 8.88 -12.14 5.11
C PHE A 50 10.23 -11.61 5.57
N ARG A 51 10.23 -10.68 6.54
CA ARG A 51 11.24 -10.47 7.61
C ARG A 51 11.04 -9.10 8.29
N GLY A 52 10.38 -9.09 9.44
CA GLY A 52 10.37 -8.00 10.42
C GLY A 52 10.52 -8.55 11.83
N LYS A 53 11.39 -7.93 12.64
CA LYS A 53 11.83 -8.40 13.97
C LYS A 53 10.99 -7.85 15.14
N GLY A 54 9.72 -7.52 14.91
CA GLY A 54 8.82 -7.00 15.95
C GLY A 54 7.70 -8.00 16.23
N LEU A 55 7.89 -8.90 17.18
CA LEU A 55 6.85 -9.84 17.63
C LEU A 55 6.17 -9.22 18.85
N GLU A 56 5.07 -8.49 18.65
CA GLU A 56 4.21 -8.07 19.76
C GLU A 56 3.27 -9.24 20.12
N PHE A 57 3.04 -9.44 21.41
CA PHE A 57 2.08 -10.45 21.87
C PHE A 57 0.66 -10.03 21.46
N ASP A 58 -0.03 -10.89 20.70
CA ASP A 58 -1.42 -10.66 20.29
C ASP A 58 -2.38 -11.37 21.24
N SER A 59 -2.30 -12.70 21.29
CA SER A 59 -3.24 -13.52 22.03
C SER A 59 -2.68 -14.91 22.34
N TYR A 60 -3.38 -15.65 23.20
CA TYR A 60 -3.14 -17.09 23.36
C TYR A 60 -4.06 -17.88 22.44
N ARG A 61 -3.53 -18.93 21.82
CA ARG A 61 -4.31 -19.92 21.06
C ARG A 61 -4.09 -21.31 21.65
N GLY A 62 -5.09 -22.18 21.54
CA GLY A 62 -4.91 -23.61 21.83
C GLY A 62 -3.83 -24.23 20.92
N PHE A 63 -3.02 -25.12 21.49
CA PHE A 63 -2.04 -25.90 20.75
C PHE A 63 -2.73 -26.92 19.84
N GLU A 64 -2.34 -26.98 18.58
CA GLU A 64 -2.78 -27.98 17.62
C GLU A 64 -1.62 -28.85 17.14
N LYS A 65 -1.94 -30.07 16.72
CA LYS A 65 -0.95 -31.02 16.23
C LYS A 65 -0.34 -30.53 14.92
N GLY A 66 0.88 -30.03 15.00
CA GLY A 66 1.58 -29.35 13.89
C GLY A 66 2.24 -28.04 14.30
N ASP A 67 1.84 -27.48 15.44
CA ASP A 67 2.46 -26.30 16.02
C ASP A 67 3.84 -26.59 16.60
N ASN A 68 4.72 -25.59 16.56
CA ASN A 68 6.03 -25.67 17.23
C ASN A 68 5.84 -25.66 18.75
N ALA A 69 6.27 -26.73 19.42
CA ALA A 69 6.19 -26.88 20.87
C ALA A 69 7.00 -25.81 21.64
N GLU A 70 7.97 -25.16 21.02
CA GLU A 70 8.74 -24.06 21.63
C GLU A 70 7.87 -22.81 21.89
N LEU A 71 6.75 -22.66 21.18
CA LEU A 71 5.83 -21.53 21.34
C LEU A 71 4.86 -21.70 22.52
N ILE A 72 4.90 -22.85 23.21
CA ILE A 72 4.02 -23.15 24.35
C ILE A 72 4.39 -22.26 25.54
N ASP A 73 3.41 -21.54 26.06
CA ASP A 73 3.54 -20.86 27.35
C ASP A 73 3.08 -21.81 28.46
N TRP A 74 4.05 -22.44 29.13
CA TRP A 74 3.78 -23.36 30.24
C TRP A 74 3.05 -22.68 31.40
N LYS A 75 3.32 -21.41 31.69
CA LYS A 75 2.70 -20.68 32.81
C LYS A 75 1.23 -20.36 32.51
N ALA A 76 0.94 -19.93 31.28
CA ALA A 76 -0.43 -19.72 30.85
C ALA A 76 -1.20 -21.04 30.80
N SER A 77 -0.57 -22.10 30.29
CA SER A 77 -1.18 -23.43 30.16
C SER A 77 -1.54 -24.04 31.53
N LEU A 78 -0.68 -23.86 32.54
CA LEU A 78 -0.95 -24.32 33.91
C LEU A 78 -2.15 -23.61 34.54
N ARG A 79 -2.37 -22.32 34.25
CA ARG A 79 -3.50 -21.56 34.81
C ARG A 79 -4.82 -21.87 34.12
N SER A 80 -4.80 -22.13 32.81
CA SER A 80 -6.00 -22.42 32.02
C SER A 80 -6.34 -23.91 31.96
N ASN A 81 -5.47 -24.78 32.50
CA ASN A 81 -5.52 -26.24 32.38
C ASN A 81 -5.63 -26.75 30.93
N ASN A 82 -5.11 -25.96 29.98
CA ASN A 82 -5.15 -26.22 28.54
C ASN A 82 -3.81 -25.82 27.91
N LEU A 83 -3.32 -26.56 26.91
CA LEU A 83 -2.09 -26.21 26.20
C LEU A 83 -2.28 -24.94 25.36
N LEU A 84 -1.56 -23.89 25.71
CA LEU A 84 -1.62 -22.58 25.06
C LEU A 84 -0.28 -22.22 24.41
N ILE A 85 -0.35 -21.77 23.17
CA ILE A 85 0.77 -21.15 22.45
C ILE A 85 0.60 -19.64 22.40
N LYS A 86 1.73 -18.91 22.43
CA LYS A 86 1.74 -17.46 22.20
C LYS A 86 1.58 -17.18 20.72
N LYS A 87 0.53 -16.45 20.36
CA LYS A 87 0.37 -15.85 19.04
C LYS A 87 0.98 -14.46 19.10
N TYR A 88 1.90 -14.20 18.18
CA TYR A 88 2.51 -12.90 18.00
C TYR A 88 1.95 -12.27 16.74
N ILE A 89 1.66 -10.98 16.78
CA ILE A 89 1.42 -10.18 15.58
C ILE A 89 2.74 -9.51 15.22
N GLU A 90 3.07 -9.59 13.93
CA GLU A 90 4.15 -8.81 13.35
C GLU A 90 3.57 -7.47 12.94
N GLU A 91 3.94 -6.39 13.65
CA GLU A 91 3.62 -5.04 13.19
C GLU A 91 4.42 -4.76 11.91
N ARG A 92 3.73 -4.56 10.79
CA ARG A 92 4.35 -4.17 9.52
C ARG A 92 3.78 -2.84 9.05
N ASN A 93 4.69 -1.98 8.64
CA ASN A 93 4.41 -0.77 7.90
C ASN A 93 5.19 -0.85 6.59
N LEU A 94 4.52 -1.22 5.50
CA LEU A 94 5.15 -1.30 4.19
C LEU A 94 5.21 0.10 3.58
N GLY A 95 6.42 0.56 3.23
CA GLY A 95 6.60 1.77 2.44
C GLY A 95 6.65 1.42 0.94
N VAL A 96 5.71 1.91 0.15
CA VAL A 96 5.68 1.75 -1.31
C VAL A 96 6.08 3.06 -1.98
N TYR A 97 7.08 3.02 -2.87
CA TYR A 97 7.54 4.19 -3.61
C TYR A 97 7.27 4.05 -5.11
N PHE A 98 6.56 5.01 -5.68
CA PHE A 98 6.38 5.13 -7.12
C PHE A 98 7.51 5.96 -7.72
N LEU A 99 8.28 5.37 -8.64
CA LEU A 99 9.28 6.10 -9.43
C LEU A 99 8.67 6.38 -10.81
N VAL A 100 8.47 7.66 -11.11
CA VAL A 100 7.72 8.10 -12.30
C VAL A 100 8.61 8.96 -13.18
N ASP A 101 8.76 8.54 -14.42
CA ASP A 101 9.34 9.38 -15.45
C ASP A 101 8.37 10.53 -15.77
N VAL A 102 8.87 11.77 -15.76
CA VAL A 102 8.14 12.98 -16.19
C VAL A 102 8.83 13.65 -17.38
N SER A 103 9.72 12.91 -18.06
CA SER A 103 10.39 13.35 -19.29
C SER A 103 9.39 13.63 -20.42
N ASN A 104 9.88 14.31 -21.45
CA ASN A 104 9.08 14.67 -22.62
C ASN A 104 8.46 13.46 -23.34
N SER A 105 8.99 12.25 -23.11
CA SER A 105 8.44 11.00 -23.65
C SER A 105 7.05 10.67 -23.08
N MET A 106 6.73 11.19 -21.90
CA MET A 106 5.46 11.00 -21.21
C MET A 106 4.36 11.94 -21.70
N LEU A 107 4.73 12.96 -22.46
CA LEU A 107 3.83 13.85 -23.20
C LEU A 107 3.42 13.27 -24.55
N PHE A 108 3.86 12.05 -24.89
CA PHE A 108 3.39 11.33 -26.06
C PHE A 108 2.13 10.53 -25.73
N GLY A 109 1.11 10.63 -26.59
CA GLY A 109 -0.11 9.83 -26.52
C GLY A 109 -0.58 9.46 -27.93
N SER A 110 -0.97 8.20 -28.14
CA SER A 110 -1.50 7.70 -29.41
C SER A 110 -3.02 7.90 -29.55
N GLY A 111 -3.67 8.52 -28.56
CA GLY A 111 -5.12 8.74 -28.52
C GLY A 111 -5.51 9.97 -27.67
N ASN A 112 -6.63 9.89 -26.95
CA ASN A 112 -7.21 11.00 -26.17
C ASN A 112 -6.57 11.26 -24.79
N LYS A 113 -5.54 10.49 -24.43
CA LYS A 113 -4.83 10.63 -23.15
C LYS A 113 -3.32 10.51 -23.33
N LEU A 114 -2.59 11.26 -22.52
CA LEU A 114 -1.13 11.20 -22.42
C LEU A 114 -0.71 10.00 -21.56
N LYS A 115 0.51 9.49 -21.79
CA LYS A 115 1.11 8.48 -20.90
C LYS A 115 1.22 8.99 -19.45
N ALA A 116 1.52 10.28 -19.28
CA ALA A 116 1.52 10.94 -17.98
C ALA A 116 0.15 10.86 -17.27
N GLU A 117 -0.94 10.99 -18.01
CA GLU A 117 -2.29 10.91 -17.44
C GLU A 117 -2.62 9.49 -16.99
N TYR A 118 -2.29 8.48 -17.81
CA TYR A 118 -2.44 7.08 -17.41
C TYR A 118 -1.59 6.72 -16.18
N ALA A 119 -0.35 7.20 -16.12
CA ALA A 119 0.52 6.98 -14.96
C ALA A 119 -0.08 7.61 -13.70
N ALA A 120 -0.57 8.85 -13.78
CA ALA A 120 -1.22 9.53 -12.67
C ALA A 120 -2.49 8.81 -12.18
N GLU A 121 -3.33 8.33 -13.10
CA GLU A 121 -4.54 7.57 -12.77
C GLU A 121 -4.21 6.25 -12.06
N LEU A 122 -3.22 5.51 -12.57
CA LEU A 122 -2.78 4.25 -11.99
C LEU A 122 -2.20 4.45 -10.59
N ILE A 123 -1.33 5.44 -10.42
CA ILE A 123 -0.68 5.74 -9.14
C ILE A 123 -1.73 6.18 -8.13
N ALA A 124 -2.68 7.02 -8.51
CA ALA A 124 -3.76 7.43 -7.62
C ALA A 124 -4.60 6.24 -7.14
N ALA A 125 -4.98 5.34 -8.04
CA ALA A 125 -5.73 4.14 -7.70
C ALA A 125 -4.96 3.20 -6.76
N LEU A 126 -3.68 2.95 -7.03
CA LEU A 126 -2.84 2.09 -6.20
C LEU A 126 -2.52 2.73 -4.84
N SER A 127 -2.25 4.04 -4.82
CA SER A 127 -1.96 4.77 -3.58
C SER A 127 -3.15 4.72 -2.63
N HIS A 128 -4.37 4.84 -3.17
CA HIS A 128 -5.60 4.69 -2.40
C HIS A 128 -5.70 3.33 -1.71
N LEU A 129 -5.26 2.25 -2.36
CA LEU A 129 -5.23 0.92 -1.75
C LEU A 129 -4.22 0.79 -0.63
N ILE A 130 -3.02 1.30 -0.86
CA ILE A 130 -1.91 1.17 0.09
C ILE A 130 -2.25 1.97 1.35
N ILE A 131 -2.77 3.20 1.19
CA ILE A 131 -3.26 4.02 2.30
C ILE A 131 -4.44 3.34 3.01
N GLY A 132 -5.38 2.74 2.27
CA GLY A 132 -6.50 1.99 2.84
C GLY A 132 -6.08 0.72 3.61
N ALA A 133 -4.92 0.15 3.28
CA ALA A 133 -4.31 -0.98 4.00
C ALA A 133 -3.55 -0.55 5.27
N GLY A 134 -3.36 0.76 5.50
CA GLY A 134 -2.57 1.30 6.61
C GLY A 134 -1.07 1.42 6.33
N ASP A 135 -0.66 1.25 5.07
CA ASP A 135 0.72 1.32 4.61
C ASP A 135 1.08 2.72 4.09
N GLN A 136 2.37 3.03 3.98
CA GLN A 136 2.86 4.33 3.53
C GLN A 136 3.14 4.37 2.03
N VAL A 137 2.87 5.51 1.39
CA VAL A 137 3.13 5.74 -0.04
C VAL A 137 4.06 6.93 -0.23
N GLY A 138 5.05 6.77 -1.11
CA GLY A 138 5.92 7.82 -1.60
C GLY A 138 5.89 7.93 -3.13
N LEU A 139 6.21 9.11 -3.65
CA LEU A 139 6.29 9.39 -5.09
C LEU A 139 7.61 10.11 -5.37
N ILE A 140 8.37 9.61 -6.34
CA ILE A 140 9.61 10.20 -6.83
C ILE A 140 9.44 10.41 -8.33
N MET A 141 9.44 11.68 -8.75
CA MET A 141 9.41 12.05 -10.16
C MET A 141 10.82 12.32 -10.65
N PHE A 142 11.19 11.77 -11.81
CA PHE A 142 12.51 11.97 -12.42
C PHE A 142 12.37 12.33 -13.90
N SER A 143 13.34 13.07 -14.42
CA SER A 143 13.40 13.47 -15.84
C SER A 143 14.86 13.57 -16.27
N ASP A 144 15.10 13.43 -17.57
CA ASP A 144 16.43 13.54 -18.20
C ASP A 144 17.03 14.96 -18.13
N LYS A 145 16.22 15.95 -17.71
CA LYS A 145 16.70 17.30 -17.41
C LYS A 145 16.57 17.58 -15.91
N ILE A 146 17.70 17.97 -15.31
CA ILE A 146 17.83 18.56 -13.97
C ILE A 146 17.06 19.88 -13.95
#